data_AF-A0A922VQK7-F1
#
_entry.id   AF-A0A922VQK7-F1
#
_cell.length_a   1.000
_cell.length_b   1.000
_cell.length_c   1.000
_cell.angle_alpha   90.00
_cell.angle_beta   90.00
_cell.angle_gamma   90.00
#
_symmetry.space_group_name_H-M   'P 1'
#
loop_
_entity.id
_entity.type
_entity.pdbx_description
1 polymer ?
#
loop_
_entity_poly.entity_id
_entity_poly.type
_entity_poly.pdbx_seq_one_letter_code
_entity_poly.pdbx_strand_id
1 'polypeptide(L)'
;MRDITELEQRITAALERIGKGVDRISAAPRPSAPIASPAPVAPLPAADAALRAQLEEEKSLTAQLQERLRVAKDRESKGDLQEKIDRLTQQLDMQGLELQRMRRTNATLSDQLAALLTAQAAGVTEPHLINKSLMAELDALRALRLTEVAEMDEILAALEPHLTEAGHA
;
A
#
# COMPACT_ATOMS: atom_id res chain seq x y z
N MET A 1 23.42 -26.88 14.25
CA MET A 1 23.37 -28.31 13.85
C MET A 1 22.43 -29.15 14.72
N ARG A 2 22.24 -28.85 16.03
CA ARG A 2 21.28 -29.58 16.89
C ARG A 2 19.81 -29.29 16.54
N ASP A 3 19.52 -28.11 16.00
CA ASP A 3 18.16 -27.69 15.64
C ASP A 3 17.61 -28.46 14.44
N ILE A 4 18.48 -28.82 13.49
CA ILE A 4 18.11 -29.61 12.30
C ILE A 4 17.71 -31.03 12.70
N THR A 5 18.47 -31.66 13.60
CA THR A 5 18.15 -33.01 14.09
C THR A 5 16.86 -33.04 14.91
N GLU A 6 16.53 -31.97 15.63
CA GLU A 6 15.26 -31.88 16.37
C GLU A 6 14.08 -31.67 15.42
N LEU A 7 14.24 -30.86 14.37
CA LEU A 7 13.25 -30.69 13.32
C LEU A 7 12.99 -31.99 12.56
N GLU A 8 14.02 -32.76 12.23
CA GLU A 8 13.91 -34.07 11.56
C GLU A 8 13.14 -35.08 12.42
N GLN A 9 13.40 -35.13 13.73
CA GLN A 9 12.66 -35.98 14.68
C GLN A 9 11.19 -35.56 14.81
N ARG A 10 10.90 -34.26 14.80
CA ARG A 10 9.52 -33.75 14.84
C ARG A 10 8.76 -34.06 13.55
N ILE A 11 9.41 -33.95 12.39
CA ILE A 11 8.80 -34.26 11.09
C ILE A 11 8.47 -35.75 10.99
N THR A 12 9.39 -36.63 11.38
CA THR A 12 9.14 -38.08 11.37
C THR A 12 8.00 -38.47 12.31
N ALA A 13 7.95 -37.89 13.52
CA ALA A 13 6.83 -38.11 14.45
C ALA A 13 5.48 -37.59 13.90
N ALA A 14 5.48 -36.46 13.19
CA ALA A 14 4.28 -35.94 12.55
C ALA A 14 3.78 -36.84 11.42
N LEU A 15 4.69 -37.36 10.58
CA LEU A 15 4.36 -38.26 9.49
C LEU A 15 3.78 -39.60 9.98
N GLU A 16 4.33 -40.18 11.05
CA GLU A 16 3.76 -41.38 11.66
C GLU A 16 2.34 -41.15 12.22
N ARG A 17 2.10 -39.97 12.82
CA ARG A 17 0.78 -39.62 13.35
C ARG A 17 -0.25 -39.47 12.25
N ILE A 18 0.13 -38.91 11.10
CA ILE A 18 -0.73 -38.81 9.92
C ILE A 18 -1.01 -40.21 9.35
N GLY A 19 0.01 -41.06 9.21
CA GLY A 19 -0.17 -42.45 8.77
C GLY A 19 -1.18 -43.22 9.63
N LYS A 20 -1.01 -43.17 10.97
CA LYS A 20 -1.95 -43.76 11.92
C LYS A 20 -3.36 -43.15 11.84
N GLY A 21 -3.46 -41.86 11.50
CA GLY A 21 -4.73 -41.17 11.29
C GLY A 21 -5.46 -41.64 10.01
N VAL A 22 -4.73 -41.81 8.91
CA VAL A 22 -5.25 -42.33 7.65
C VAL A 22 -5.68 -43.79 7.81
N ASP A 23 -4.89 -44.61 8.49
CA ASP A 23 -5.24 -46.00 8.78
C ASP A 23 -6.49 -46.10 9.65
N ARG A 24 -6.69 -45.19 10.62
CA ARG A 24 -7.93 -45.12 11.41
C ARG A 24 -9.14 -44.71 10.59
N ILE A 25 -9.00 -43.81 9.62
CA ILE A 25 -10.10 -43.41 8.73
C ILE A 25 -10.42 -44.54 7.74
N SER A 26 -9.41 -45.28 7.31
CA SER A 26 -9.56 -46.45 6.42
C SER A 26 -10.14 -47.67 7.16
N ALA A 27 -9.74 -47.89 8.41
CA ALA A 27 -10.21 -48.97 9.28
C ALA A 27 -11.48 -48.61 10.05
N ALA A 28 -11.91 -47.35 10.05
CA ALA A 28 -13.21 -46.96 10.57
C ALA A 28 -14.27 -47.72 9.76
N PRO A 29 -15.09 -48.57 10.41
CA PRO A 29 -16.14 -49.27 9.71
C PRO A 29 -17.08 -48.21 9.14
N ARG A 30 -17.17 -48.13 7.80
CA ARG A 30 -18.33 -47.51 7.17
C ARG A 30 -19.56 -48.21 7.77
N PRO A 31 -20.54 -47.50 8.32
CA PRO A 31 -21.77 -48.15 8.76
C PRO A 31 -22.37 -48.86 7.55
N SER A 32 -22.23 -50.18 7.53
CA SER A 32 -22.93 -51.06 6.62
C SER A 32 -24.40 -51.00 7.01
N ALA A 33 -25.14 -50.13 6.33
CA ALA A 33 -26.58 -50.27 6.27
C ALA A 33 -26.88 -51.72 5.83
N PRO A 34 -27.80 -52.43 6.50
CA PRO A 34 -28.16 -53.77 6.07
C PRO A 34 -28.68 -53.69 4.64
N ILE A 35 -28.13 -54.54 3.76
CA ILE A 35 -28.63 -54.76 2.40
C ILE A 35 -29.98 -55.46 2.56
N ALA A 36 -31.03 -54.67 2.75
CA ALA A 36 -32.38 -55.10 2.45
C ALA A 36 -32.47 -55.27 0.93
N SER A 37 -33.10 -56.35 0.48
CA SER A 37 -33.58 -56.59 -0.88
C SER A 37 -34.12 -55.30 -1.53
N PRO A 38 -34.08 -55.15 -2.87
CA PRO A 38 -34.53 -53.93 -3.53
C PRO A 38 -36.04 -53.77 -3.35
N ALA A 39 -36.44 -53.15 -2.24
CA ALA A 39 -37.74 -52.53 -2.12
C ALA A 39 -37.76 -51.39 -3.16
N PRO A 40 -38.84 -51.23 -3.94
CA PRO A 40 -38.92 -50.15 -4.90
C PRO A 40 -38.71 -48.84 -4.14
N VAL A 41 -37.67 -48.10 -4.52
CA VAL A 41 -37.44 -46.75 -4.05
C VAL A 41 -38.66 -45.94 -4.49
N ALA A 42 -39.63 -45.80 -3.61
CA ALA A 42 -40.65 -44.78 -3.76
C ALA A 42 -39.87 -43.46 -3.85
N PRO A 43 -40.04 -42.67 -4.92
CA PRO A 43 -39.33 -41.41 -5.02
C PRO A 43 -39.84 -40.57 -3.84
N LEU A 44 -38.95 -39.95 -3.07
CA LEU A 44 -39.30 -38.82 -2.21
C LEU A 44 -38.99 -37.52 -2.98
N PRO A 45 -39.71 -37.22 -4.09
CA PRO A 45 -39.42 -36.05 -4.91
C PRO A 45 -39.61 -34.75 -4.12
N ALA A 46 -40.38 -34.79 -3.01
CA ALA A 46 -40.67 -33.65 -2.16
C ALA A 46 -39.46 -33.20 -1.32
N ALA A 47 -38.65 -34.12 -0.79
CA ALA A 47 -37.46 -33.77 0.00
C ALA A 47 -36.35 -33.20 -0.91
N ASP A 48 -36.15 -33.80 -2.09
CA ASP A 48 -35.22 -33.30 -3.09
C ASP A 48 -35.67 -31.96 -3.67
N ALA A 49 -36.98 -31.74 -3.84
CA ALA A 49 -37.52 -30.45 -4.28
C ALA A 49 -37.32 -29.35 -3.23
N ALA A 50 -37.51 -29.65 -1.95
CA ALA A 50 -37.28 -28.69 -0.86
C ALA A 50 -35.80 -28.31 -0.72
N LEU A 51 -34.89 -29.30 -0.80
CA LEU A 51 -33.44 -29.04 -0.81
C LEU A 51 -33.00 -28.23 -2.03
N ARG A 52 -33.56 -28.52 -3.21
CA ARG A 52 -33.30 -27.71 -4.42
C ARG A 52 -33.81 -26.27 -4.26
N ALA A 53 -34.99 -26.08 -3.66
CA ALA A 53 -35.51 -24.74 -3.39
C ALA A 53 -34.62 -23.95 -2.43
N GLN A 54 -34.11 -24.58 -1.36
CA GLN A 54 -33.14 -23.96 -0.44
C GLN A 54 -31.82 -23.62 -1.14
N LEU A 55 -31.31 -24.51 -1.99
CA LEU A 55 -30.09 -24.22 -2.77
C LEU A 55 -30.28 -23.07 -3.75
N GLU A 56 -31.44 -22.95 -4.40
CA GLU A 56 -31.73 -21.80 -5.27
C GLU A 56 -31.90 -20.51 -4.47
N GLU A 57 -32.48 -20.57 -3.27
CA GLU A 57 -32.56 -19.43 -2.35
C GLU A 57 -31.16 -18.98 -1.89
N GLU A 58 -30.30 -19.91 -1.45
CA GLU A 58 -28.91 -19.62 -1.08
C GLU A 58 -28.08 -19.10 -2.24
N LYS A 59 -28.26 -19.64 -3.46
CA LYS A 59 -27.64 -19.11 -4.69
C LYS A 59 -28.10 -17.68 -4.98
N SER A 60 -29.39 -17.39 -4.78
CA SER A 60 -29.93 -16.05 -4.99
C SER A 60 -29.36 -15.05 -3.96
N LEU A 61 -29.24 -15.46 -2.69
CA LEU A 61 -28.66 -14.64 -1.63
C LEU A 61 -27.16 -14.41 -1.85
N THR A 62 -26.41 -15.44 -2.24
CA THR A 62 -24.99 -15.30 -2.57
C THR A 62 -24.77 -14.40 -3.78
N ALA A 63 -25.59 -14.49 -4.83
CA ALA A 63 -25.54 -13.58 -5.98
C ALA A 63 -25.80 -12.12 -5.57
N GLN A 64 -26.80 -11.88 -4.70
CA GLN A 64 -27.09 -10.53 -4.18
C GLN A 64 -25.94 -9.98 -3.32
N LEU A 65 -25.33 -10.81 -2.47
CA LEU A 65 -24.19 -10.41 -1.65
C LEU A 65 -22.95 -10.12 -2.49
N GLN A 66 -22.68 -10.91 -3.54
CA GLN A 66 -21.60 -10.67 -4.49
C GLN A 66 -21.78 -9.34 -5.22
N GLU A 67 -23.00 -9.02 -5.64
CA GLU A 67 -23.29 -7.74 -6.30
C GLU A 67 -23.11 -6.55 -5.34
N ARG A 68 -23.59 -6.67 -4.10
CA ARG A 68 -23.35 -5.63 -3.07
C ARG A 68 -21.87 -5.44 -2.79
N LEU A 69 -21.09 -6.52 -2.75
CA LEU A 69 -19.64 -6.46 -2.56
C LEU A 69 -18.95 -5.78 -3.74
N ARG A 70 -19.34 -6.09 -4.97
CA ARG A 70 -18.83 -5.40 -6.17
C ARG A 70 -19.10 -3.90 -6.10
N VAL A 71 -20.33 -3.50 -5.82
CA VAL A 71 -20.70 -2.09 -5.70
C VAL A 71 -19.93 -1.39 -4.57
N ALA A 72 -19.72 -2.06 -3.44
CA ALA A 72 -18.92 -1.53 -2.33
C ALA A 72 -17.45 -1.34 -2.75
N LYS A 73 -16.84 -2.34 -3.40
CA LYS A 73 -15.45 -2.29 -3.87
C LYS A 73 -15.24 -1.24 -4.97
N ASP A 74 -16.21 -1.05 -5.85
CA ASP A 74 -16.19 -0.01 -6.87
C ASP A 74 -16.32 1.40 -6.25
N ARG A 75 -17.02 1.55 -5.13
CA ARG A 75 -17.09 2.81 -4.37
C ARG A 75 -15.80 3.09 -3.62
N GLU A 76 -15.24 2.07 -2.96
CA GLU A 76 -13.96 2.15 -2.25
C GLU A 76 -12.82 2.53 -3.21
N SER A 77 -12.67 1.80 -4.32
CA SER A 77 -11.66 2.14 -5.34
C SER A 77 -11.81 3.54 -5.93
N LYS A 78 -13.04 4.05 -6.11
CA LYS A 78 -13.27 5.45 -6.50
C LYS A 78 -12.88 6.43 -5.40
N GLY A 79 -13.13 6.09 -4.13
CA GLY A 79 -12.67 6.85 -2.97
C GLY A 79 -11.15 6.95 -2.92
N ASP A 80 -10.45 5.81 -3.04
CA ASP A 80 -9.00 5.75 -3.06
C ASP A 80 -8.39 6.56 -4.21
N LEU A 81 -9.02 6.52 -5.39
CA LEU A 81 -8.60 7.32 -6.54
C LEU A 81 -8.82 8.81 -6.29
N GLN A 82 -9.94 9.20 -5.68
CA GLN A 82 -10.21 10.60 -5.33
C GLN A 82 -9.20 11.11 -4.31
N GLU A 83 -8.92 10.35 -3.25
CA GLU A 83 -7.90 10.72 -2.26
C GLU A 83 -6.51 10.86 -2.88
N LYS A 84 -6.14 9.97 -3.82
CA LYS A 84 -4.88 10.08 -4.57
C LYS A 84 -4.84 11.34 -5.43
N ILE A 85 -5.93 11.68 -6.11
CA ILE A 85 -6.03 12.92 -6.90
C ILE A 85 -5.86 14.12 -5.98
N ASP A 86 -6.58 14.16 -4.86
CA ASP A 86 -6.51 15.29 -3.91
C ASP A 86 -5.09 15.46 -3.35
N ARG A 87 -4.39 14.37 -3.01
CA ARG A 87 -2.97 14.40 -2.60
C ARG A 87 -2.06 14.92 -3.70
N LEU A 88 -2.21 14.42 -4.94
CA LEU A 88 -1.40 14.88 -6.08
C LEU A 88 -1.65 16.36 -6.40
N THR A 89 -2.89 16.83 -6.30
CA THR A 89 -3.24 18.25 -6.47
C THR A 89 -2.56 19.11 -5.41
N GLN A 90 -2.58 18.70 -4.14
CA GLN A 90 -1.87 19.40 -3.07
C GLN A 90 -0.35 19.44 -3.31
N GLN A 91 0.24 18.33 -3.74
CA GLN A 91 1.67 18.29 -4.10
C GLN A 91 2.00 19.24 -5.27
N LEU A 92 1.17 19.28 -6.31
CA LEU A 92 1.34 20.21 -7.43
C LEU A 92 1.25 21.67 -7.00
N ASP A 93 0.31 22.01 -6.10
CA ASP A 93 0.17 23.37 -5.57
C ASP A 93 1.40 23.79 -4.75
N MET A 94 1.90 22.89 -3.90
CA MET A 94 3.13 23.12 -3.13
C MET A 94 4.34 23.33 -4.05
N GLN A 95 4.54 22.46 -5.04
CA GLN A 95 5.60 22.58 -6.04
C GLN A 95 5.46 23.87 -6.86
N GLY A 96 4.23 24.29 -7.19
CA GLY A 96 3.96 25.55 -7.88
C GLY A 96 4.43 26.77 -7.08
N LEU A 97 4.18 26.79 -5.77
CA LEU A 97 4.63 27.85 -4.88
C LEU A 97 6.17 27.87 -4.74
N GLU A 98 6.79 26.70 -4.65
CA GLU A 98 8.25 26.56 -4.59
C GLU A 98 8.93 27.04 -5.87
N LEU A 99 8.39 26.68 -7.05
CA LEU A 99 8.87 27.17 -8.33
C LEU A 99 8.77 28.69 -8.44
N GLN A 100 7.67 29.29 -7.95
CA GLN A 100 7.53 30.74 -7.94
C GLN A 100 8.57 31.39 -7.00
N ARG A 101 8.80 30.81 -5.82
CA ARG A 101 9.83 31.26 -4.88
C ARG A 101 11.22 31.19 -5.50
N MET A 102 11.56 30.08 -6.15
CA MET A 102 12.83 29.88 -6.84
C MET A 102 13.02 30.86 -8.00
N ARG A 103 11.99 31.12 -8.81
CA ARG A 103 12.05 32.14 -9.87
C ARG A 103 12.32 33.53 -9.31
N ARG A 104 11.70 33.89 -8.18
CA ARG A 104 11.92 35.18 -7.52
C ARG A 104 13.35 35.31 -6.96
N THR A 105 13.88 34.27 -6.33
CA THR A 105 15.27 34.30 -5.84
C THR A 105 16.26 34.39 -7.01
N ASN A 106 16.02 33.64 -8.08
CA ASN A 106 16.87 33.68 -9.28
C ASN A 106 16.87 35.09 -9.93
N ALA A 107 15.70 35.71 -10.12
CA ALA A 107 15.60 37.08 -10.62
C ALA A 107 16.36 38.07 -9.72
N THR A 108 16.22 37.93 -8.40
CA THR A 108 16.93 38.79 -7.44
C THR A 108 18.46 38.63 -7.55
N LEU A 109 18.94 37.40 -7.71
CA LEU A 109 20.38 37.13 -7.91
C LEU A 109 20.88 37.70 -9.24
N SER A 110 20.12 37.54 -10.34
CA SER A 110 20.47 38.14 -11.63
C SER A 110 20.57 39.66 -11.57
N ASP A 111 19.62 40.33 -10.91
CA ASP A 111 19.65 41.79 -10.72
C ASP A 111 20.88 42.24 -9.92
N GLN A 112 21.26 41.47 -8.89
CA GLN A 112 22.43 41.77 -8.09
C GLN A 112 23.74 41.53 -8.83
N LEU A 113 23.84 40.46 -9.62
CA LEU A 113 24.99 40.23 -10.49
C LEU A 113 25.14 41.35 -11.51
N ALA A 114 24.05 41.80 -12.11
CA ALA A 114 24.06 42.95 -13.02
C ALA A 114 24.57 44.22 -12.30
N ALA A 115 24.07 44.51 -11.09
CA ALA A 115 24.53 45.65 -10.31
C ALA A 115 26.04 45.57 -9.97
N LEU A 116 26.53 44.40 -9.56
CA LEU A 116 27.95 44.19 -9.28
C LEU A 116 28.81 44.37 -10.54
N LEU A 117 28.39 43.83 -11.68
CA LEU A 117 29.10 43.98 -12.95
C LEU A 117 29.15 45.46 -13.38
N THR A 118 28.06 46.22 -13.23
CA THR A 118 28.06 47.65 -13.53
C THR A 118 28.99 48.46 -12.62
N ALA A 119 29.01 48.14 -11.31
CA ALA A 119 29.89 48.78 -10.34
C ALA A 119 31.37 48.45 -10.62
N GLN A 120 31.66 47.19 -10.95
CA GLN A 120 33.00 46.75 -11.35
C GLN A 120 33.46 47.42 -12.65
N ALA A 121 32.58 47.54 -13.65
CA ALA A 121 32.87 48.24 -14.92
C ALA A 121 33.11 49.75 -14.72
N ALA A 122 32.43 50.37 -13.74
CA ALA A 122 32.68 51.76 -13.36
C ALA A 122 33.96 51.93 -12.52
N GLY A 123 34.64 50.84 -12.15
CA GLY A 123 35.82 50.86 -11.27
C GLY A 123 35.50 51.23 -9.82
N VAL A 124 34.21 51.32 -9.47
CA VAL A 124 33.74 51.67 -8.13
C VAL A 124 33.31 50.39 -7.43
N THR A 125 34.19 49.86 -6.56
CA THR A 125 33.81 48.76 -5.66
C THR A 125 33.21 49.34 -4.39
N GLU A 126 31.89 49.47 -4.36
CA GLU A 126 31.20 49.92 -3.15
C GLU A 126 31.05 48.75 -2.15
N PRO A 127 31.56 48.86 -0.91
CA PRO A 127 31.41 47.82 0.12
C PRO A 127 29.95 47.44 0.40
N HIS A 128 29.02 48.37 0.22
CA HIS A 128 27.58 48.13 0.40
C HIS A 128 26.99 47.18 -0.65
N LEU A 129 27.50 47.19 -1.90
CA LEU A 129 27.03 46.27 -2.94
C LEU A 129 27.51 44.84 -2.68
N ILE A 130 28.75 44.69 -2.21
CA ILE A 130 29.33 43.41 -1.80
C ILE A 130 28.57 42.83 -0.60
N ASN A 131 28.29 43.65 0.42
CA ASN A 131 27.49 43.21 1.56
C ASN A 131 26.07 42.81 1.13
N LYS A 132 25.46 43.55 0.19
CA LYS A 132 24.12 43.23 -0.33
C LYS A 132 24.09 41.92 -1.12
N SER A 133 25.12 41.63 -1.93
CA SER A 133 25.21 40.35 -2.64
C SER A 133 25.47 39.19 -1.68
N LEU A 134 26.38 39.36 -0.72
CA LEU A 134 26.64 38.36 0.32
C LEU A 134 25.37 38.03 1.13
N MET A 135 24.58 39.04 1.50
CA MET A 135 23.32 38.80 2.22
C MET A 135 22.32 38.01 1.39
N ALA A 136 22.19 38.31 0.10
CA ALA A 136 21.28 37.58 -0.77
C ALA A 136 21.77 36.17 -1.14
N GLU A 137 23.07 35.94 -1.25
CA GLU A 137 23.64 34.60 -1.34
C GLU A 137 23.33 33.79 -0.08
N LEU A 138 23.47 34.41 1.09
CA LEU A 138 23.15 33.77 2.36
C LEU A 138 21.65 33.43 2.47
N ASP A 139 20.77 34.34 2.04
CA ASP A 139 19.33 34.09 1.99
C ASP A 139 18.97 33.02 0.95
N ALA A 140 19.66 32.95 -0.19
CA ALA A 140 19.50 31.89 -1.17
C ALA A 140 19.96 30.53 -0.63
N LEU A 141 21.10 30.46 0.06
CA LEU A 141 21.59 29.24 0.71
C LEU A 141 20.64 28.77 1.82
N ARG A 142 20.08 29.69 2.61
CA ARG A 142 19.06 29.36 3.61
C ARG A 142 17.79 28.82 2.96
N ALA A 143 17.33 29.43 1.86
CA ALA A 143 16.16 28.96 1.14
C ALA A 143 16.40 27.55 0.57
N LEU A 144 17.57 27.30 -0.01
CA LEU A 144 17.97 25.97 -0.51
C LEU A 144 18.03 24.95 0.63
N ARG A 145 18.59 25.32 1.79
CA ARG A 145 18.66 24.40 2.92
C ARG A 145 17.28 24.03 3.46
N LEU A 146 16.34 24.97 3.44
CA LEU A 146 14.95 24.71 3.85
C LEU A 146 14.24 23.77 2.86
N THR A 147 14.48 23.92 1.55
CA THR A 147 13.91 23.00 0.55
C THR A 147 14.52 21.60 0.68
N GLU A 148 15.83 21.48 0.86
CA GLU A 148 16.49 20.19 1.11
C GLU A 148 15.94 19.47 2.35
N VAL A 149 15.65 20.21 3.43
CA VAL A 149 15.05 19.62 4.64
C VAL A 149 13.61 19.17 4.38
N ALA A 150 12.81 19.97 3.69
CA ALA A 150 11.44 19.60 3.34
C ALA A 150 11.39 18.36 2.41
N GLU A 151 12.27 18.30 1.42
CA GLU A 151 12.42 17.11 0.55
C GLU A 151 12.84 15.89 1.35
N MET A 152 13.76 16.04 2.31
CA MET A 152 14.20 14.94 3.16
C MET A 152 13.08 14.45 4.09
N ASP A 153 12.27 15.36 4.64
CA ASP A 153 11.09 15.01 5.43
C ASP A 153 10.04 14.28 4.58
N GLU A 154 9.83 14.68 3.32
CA GLU A 154 8.94 13.98 2.39
C GLU A 154 9.45 12.58 2.04
N ILE A 155 10.75 12.42 1.81
CA ILE A 155 11.40 11.11 1.60
C ILE A 155 11.24 10.22 2.84
N LEU A 156 11.45 10.76 4.04
CA LEU A 156 11.27 10.02 5.28
C LEU A 156 9.82 9.55 5.46
N ALA A 157 8.85 10.43 5.23
CA ALA A 157 7.43 10.10 5.28
C ALA A 157 7.04 9.01 4.25
N ALA A 158 7.66 9.02 3.06
CA ALA A 158 7.46 7.99 2.05
C ALA A 158 8.10 6.63 2.42
N LEU A 159 9.22 6.63 3.16
CA LEU A 159 9.93 5.42 3.57
C LEU A 159 9.35 4.77 4.85
N GLU A 160 8.76 5.55 5.74
CA GLU A 160 8.16 5.08 7.00
C GLU A 160 7.17 3.90 6.86
N PRO A 161 6.23 3.87 5.90
CA PRO A 161 5.37 2.71 5.72
C PRO A 161 6.14 1.43 5.36
N HIS A 162 7.20 1.52 4.54
CA HIS A 162 8.02 0.37 4.17
C HIS A 162 8.90 -0.14 5.32
N LEU A 163 9.35 0.76 6.21
CA LEU A 163 10.10 0.38 7.41
C LEU A 163 9.21 -0.34 8.43
N THR A 164 7.97 0.11 8.61
CA THR A 164 7.02 -0.56 9.52
C THR A 164 6.61 -1.94 9.00
N GLU A 165 6.38 -2.09 7.69
CA GLU A 165 6.06 -3.37 7.05
C GLU A 165 7.21 -4.39 7.18
N ALA A 166 8.47 -3.94 7.06
CA ALA A 166 9.66 -4.77 7.28
C ALA A 166 9.91 -5.14 8.75
N GLY A 167 9.43 -4.33 9.71
CA GLY A 167 9.53 -4.62 11.14
C GLY A 167 8.41 -5.54 11.68
N HIS A 168 7.35 -5.73 10.91
CA HIS A 168 6.23 -6.63 11.22
C HIS A 168 6.30 -7.99 10.50
N ALA A 169 7.30 -8.19 9.64
CA ALA A 169 7.64 -9.46 8.98
C ALA A 169 8.70 -10.23 9.78
#